data_AF-A0A3L8PSG7-F1
#
_entry.id   AF-A0A3L8PSG7-F1
#
_cell.length_a   1.000
_cell.length_b   1.000
_cell.length_c   1.000
_cell.angle_alpha   90.00
_cell.angle_beta   90.00
_cell.angle_gamma   90.00
#
_symmetry.space_group_name_H-M   'P 1'
#
loop_
_entity.id
_entity.type
_entity.pdbx_description
1 polymer ?
#
loop_
_entity_poly.entity_id
_entity_poly.type
_entity_poly.pdbx_seq_one_letter_code
_entity_poly.pdbx_strand_id
1 'polypeptide(L)'
;MFLRVLLLLPLLFITACANLNVSTDYSIKPDSKKGLVVFSFTTEGLLDNYFLKYRGIDNPNENAIVLWTIYDTFDWHDSPEGRLVVVELDEGSYEFHEIRLGAIHTLERMSIPFKAKAGKVVYMGNLHVNFQEELVFVSSYDESSRDLELLFSKYKKLDEKDVIKDRFLIK
;
A
#
# COMPACT_ATOMS: atom_id res chain seq x y z
N MET A 1 -2.14 16.87 -54.77
CA MET A 1 -1.64 15.48 -54.63
C MET A 1 -1.54 15.19 -53.14
N PHE A 2 -2.37 14.27 -52.65
CA PHE A 2 -2.61 13.99 -51.23
C PHE A 2 -1.32 13.53 -50.52
N LEU A 3 -0.80 14.33 -49.58
CA LEU A 3 0.23 13.86 -48.65
C LEU A 3 -0.47 13.32 -47.40
N ARG A 4 -0.34 12.01 -47.22
CA ARG A 4 -0.97 11.20 -46.17
C ARG A 4 -0.54 11.71 -44.78
N VAL A 5 -1.50 12.22 -44.00
CA VAL A 5 -1.33 12.47 -42.58
C VAL A 5 -1.35 11.11 -41.87
N LEU A 6 -0.17 10.57 -41.55
CA LEU A 6 -0.03 9.42 -40.67
C LEU A 6 -0.23 9.93 -39.23
N LEU A 7 -1.46 9.83 -38.72
CA LEU A 7 -1.81 10.07 -37.32
C LEU A 7 -1.10 9.03 -36.46
N LEU A 8 0.06 9.39 -35.90
CA LEU A 8 0.71 8.66 -34.81
C LEU A 8 -0.16 8.82 -33.56
N LEU A 9 -0.93 7.78 -33.26
CA LEU A 9 -1.69 7.61 -32.02
C LEU A 9 -0.70 7.65 -30.85
N PRO A 10 -0.74 8.63 -29.94
CA PRO A 10 0.10 8.58 -28.75
C PRO A 10 -0.41 7.43 -27.89
N LEU A 11 0.43 6.41 -27.67
CA LEU A 11 0.19 5.40 -26.65
C LEU A 11 -0.07 6.14 -25.34
N LEU A 12 -1.30 6.02 -24.82
CA LEU A 12 -1.63 6.38 -23.45
C LEU A 12 -0.76 5.51 -22.54
N PHE A 13 0.38 6.05 -22.12
CA PHE A 13 1.13 5.55 -20.98
C PHE A 13 0.18 5.63 -19.79
N ILE A 14 -0.32 4.47 -19.35
CA ILE A 14 -1.03 4.35 -18.09
C ILE A 14 0.02 4.68 -17.03
N THR A 15 0.02 5.91 -16.56
CA THR A 15 0.86 6.35 -15.46
C THR A 15 0.40 5.57 -14.23
N ALA A 16 1.21 4.64 -13.76
CA ALA A 16 1.07 4.11 -12.41
C ALA A 16 1.39 5.26 -11.45
N CYS A 17 0.38 6.05 -11.08
CA CYS A 17 0.50 6.97 -9.95
C CYS A 17 0.70 6.11 -8.70
N ALA A 18 1.82 6.28 -8.01
CA ALA A 18 1.96 5.71 -6.67
C ALA A 18 0.80 6.23 -5.81
N ASN A 19 0.10 5.33 -5.13
CA ASN A 19 -0.98 5.74 -4.25
C ASN A 19 -0.38 6.32 -2.98
N LEU A 20 -0.69 7.59 -2.73
CA LEU A 20 -0.49 8.22 -1.44
C LEU A 20 -1.61 7.77 -0.49
N ASN A 21 -1.43 8.05 0.79
CA ASN A 21 -2.51 7.89 1.76
C ASN A 21 -3.73 8.69 1.34
N VAL A 22 -4.93 8.15 1.60
CA VAL A 22 -6.16 8.93 1.50
C VAL A 22 -6.09 10.15 2.43
N SER A 23 -6.83 11.20 2.08
CA SER A 23 -6.93 12.41 2.91
C SER A 23 -7.39 12.07 4.33
N THR A 24 -6.87 12.78 5.34
CA THR A 24 -7.25 12.59 6.76
C THR A 24 -8.71 12.91 7.05
N ASP A 25 -9.37 13.65 6.15
CA ASP A 25 -10.80 13.94 6.21
C ASP A 25 -11.66 12.94 5.44
N TYR A 26 -11.08 11.83 4.96
CA TYR A 26 -11.79 10.75 4.29
C TYR A 26 -12.88 10.15 5.19
N SER A 27 -14.04 9.89 4.59
CA SER A 27 -15.13 9.18 5.22
C SER A 27 -15.60 8.06 4.31
N ILE A 28 -15.83 6.87 4.88
CA ILE A 28 -16.40 5.74 4.15
C ILE A 28 -17.81 6.12 3.68
N LYS A 29 -18.06 5.96 2.38
CA LYS A 29 -19.38 6.15 1.78
C LYS A 29 -20.06 4.79 1.72
N PRO A 30 -21.20 4.57 2.41
CA PRO A 30 -21.87 3.26 2.44
C PRO A 30 -22.21 2.70 1.05
N ASP A 31 -22.51 3.57 0.09
CA ASP A 31 -22.88 3.18 -1.27
C ASP A 31 -21.68 3.06 -2.23
N SER A 32 -20.45 3.26 -1.75
CA SER A 32 -19.27 3.06 -2.61
C SER A 32 -18.93 1.58 -2.71
N LYS A 33 -18.44 1.15 -3.87
CA LYS A 33 -17.84 -0.17 -4.06
C LYS A 33 -16.41 -0.26 -3.51
N LYS A 34 -16.04 0.66 -2.62
CA LYS A 34 -14.67 0.87 -2.17
C LYS A 34 -14.51 0.62 -0.69
N GLY A 35 -13.33 0.13 -0.32
CA GLY A 35 -12.88 -0.04 1.05
C GLY A 35 -11.55 0.64 1.29
N LEU A 36 -11.17 0.75 2.56
CA LEU A 36 -9.81 1.12 2.94
C LEU A 36 -9.01 -0.12 3.30
N VAL A 37 -7.77 -0.18 2.86
CA VAL A 37 -6.77 -1.12 3.37
C VAL A 37 -5.77 -0.33 4.20
N VAL A 38 -5.59 -0.77 5.44
CA VAL A 38 -4.72 -0.13 6.43
C VAL A 38 -3.66 -1.12 6.88
N PHE A 39 -2.42 -0.67 6.88
CA PHE A 39 -1.30 -1.42 7.43
C PHE A 39 -0.22 -0.46 7.88
N SER A 40 0.64 -0.88 8.80
CA SER A 40 1.87 -0.15 9.07
C SER A 40 3.01 -0.71 8.23
N PHE A 41 3.94 0.15 7.88
CA PHE A 41 5.08 -0.18 7.06
C PHE A 41 6.35 0.28 7.76
N THR A 42 7.23 -0.65 8.11
CA THR A 42 8.50 -0.37 8.81
C THR A 42 9.67 -0.86 7.98
N THR A 43 10.80 -0.15 8.07
CA THR A 43 12.04 -0.53 7.38
C THR A 43 13.22 -0.60 8.34
N GLU A 44 14.10 -1.57 8.12
CA GLU A 44 15.40 -1.70 8.77
C GLU A 44 16.51 -1.89 7.71
N GLY A 45 17.72 -1.42 8.03
CA GLY A 45 18.89 -1.55 7.17
C GLY A 45 19.06 -0.34 6.24
N LEU A 46 18.24 -0.26 5.18
CA LEU A 46 18.32 0.78 4.17
C LEU A 46 17.09 1.70 4.24
N LEU A 47 17.32 3.02 4.32
CA LEU A 47 16.28 4.06 4.44
C LEU A 47 15.96 4.76 3.11
N ASP A 48 16.54 4.30 2.01
CA ASP A 48 16.21 4.82 0.69
C ASP A 48 14.74 4.56 0.36
N ASN A 49 14.13 5.48 -0.38
CA ASN A 49 12.72 5.32 -0.74
C ASN A 49 12.56 4.18 -1.77
N TYR A 50 11.75 3.19 -1.43
CA TYR A 50 11.47 2.03 -2.29
C TYR A 50 9.97 1.85 -2.52
N PHE A 51 9.63 1.07 -3.54
CA PHE A 51 8.26 0.81 -3.96
C PHE A 51 7.81 -0.56 -3.46
N LEU A 52 6.79 -0.58 -2.61
CA LEU A 52 5.97 -1.77 -2.33
C LEU A 52 4.87 -1.86 -3.37
N LYS A 53 5.00 -2.81 -4.29
CA LYS A 53 4.04 -3.01 -5.37
C LYS A 53 2.96 -3.98 -4.98
N TYR A 54 1.75 -3.66 -5.40
CA TYR A 54 0.59 -4.51 -5.27
C TYR A 54 -0.22 -4.54 -6.55
N ARG A 55 -0.95 -5.63 -6.75
CA ARG A 55 -1.83 -5.82 -7.90
C ARG A 55 -3.11 -6.53 -7.52
N GLY A 56 -4.15 -6.35 -8.34
CA GLY A 56 -5.34 -7.20 -8.26
C GLY A 56 -5.01 -8.63 -8.69
N ILE A 57 -5.56 -9.62 -7.98
CA ILE A 57 -5.46 -11.04 -8.39
C ILE A 57 -6.40 -11.29 -9.59
N ASP A 58 -7.60 -10.72 -9.53
CA ASP A 58 -8.64 -10.87 -10.55
C ASP A 58 -8.78 -9.61 -11.43
N ASN A 59 -7.92 -8.61 -11.25
CA ASN A 59 -7.97 -7.32 -11.95
C ASN A 59 -6.55 -6.91 -12.40
N PRO A 60 -6.35 -6.47 -13.66
CA PRO A 60 -5.03 -6.07 -14.18
C PRO A 60 -4.41 -4.82 -13.53
N ASN A 61 -5.09 -4.14 -12.60
CA ASN A 61 -4.57 -2.95 -11.95
C ASN A 61 -3.37 -3.28 -11.04
N GLU A 62 -2.20 -2.72 -11.38
CA GLU A 62 -0.97 -2.70 -10.56
C GLU A 62 -0.72 -1.27 -10.09
N ASN A 63 -0.30 -1.12 -8.82
CA ASN A 63 0.08 0.15 -8.24
C ASN A 63 1.25 -0.05 -7.26
N ALA A 64 1.79 1.06 -6.77
CA ALA A 64 2.87 1.03 -5.79
C ALA A 64 2.60 1.99 -4.63
N ILE A 65 3.12 1.63 -3.47
CA ILE A 65 3.17 2.41 -2.25
C ILE A 65 4.64 2.71 -2.01
N VAL A 66 4.95 3.97 -1.72
CA VAL A 66 6.32 4.40 -1.39
C VAL A 66 6.48 4.53 0.12
N LEU A 67 7.69 4.31 0.62
CA LEU A 67 7.99 4.39 2.05
C LEU A 67 7.76 5.81 2.58
N TRP A 68 8.19 6.83 1.85
CA TRP A 68 7.98 8.23 2.25
C TRP A 68 7.92 9.17 1.05
N THR A 69 7.34 10.35 1.24
CA THR A 69 7.43 11.49 0.30
C THR A 69 7.58 12.79 1.09
N ILE A 70 7.82 13.90 0.40
CA ILE A 70 7.83 15.23 1.03
C ILE A 70 6.47 15.65 1.63
N TYR A 71 5.38 15.00 1.21
CA TYR A 71 4.02 15.27 1.71
C TYR A 71 3.53 14.22 2.70
N ASP A 72 4.23 13.10 2.81
CA ASP A 72 3.79 11.91 3.54
C ASP A 72 5.03 11.18 4.07
N THR A 73 5.53 11.69 5.19
CA THR A 73 6.76 11.26 5.87
C THR A 73 6.48 10.08 6.81
N PHE A 74 7.50 9.63 7.53
CA PHE A 74 7.32 8.67 8.61
C PHE A 74 6.39 9.21 9.70
N ASP A 75 5.60 8.32 10.31
CA ASP A 75 4.77 8.61 11.47
C ASP A 75 5.55 8.42 12.78
N TRP A 76 6.59 7.57 12.77
CA TRP A 76 7.52 7.38 13.88
C TRP A 76 8.94 7.12 13.37
N HIS A 77 9.92 7.52 14.18
CA HIS A 77 11.35 7.43 13.86
C HIS A 77 12.13 6.51 14.81
N ASP A 78 11.44 5.82 15.73
CA ASP A 78 12.08 4.87 16.63
C ASP A 78 12.43 3.58 15.86
N SER A 79 13.70 3.17 15.88
CA SER A 79 14.21 2.03 15.10
C SER A 79 13.35 0.76 15.27
N PRO A 80 12.62 0.27 14.24
CA PRO A 80 12.62 0.71 12.84
C PRO A 80 11.66 1.87 12.52
N GLU A 81 12.14 2.82 11.70
CA GLU A 81 11.30 3.90 11.15
C GLU A 81 10.09 3.33 10.41
N GLY A 82 8.96 4.01 10.53
CA GLY A 82 7.74 3.53 9.89
C GLY A 82 6.61 4.52 9.82
N ARG A 83 5.55 4.06 9.16
CA ARG A 83 4.36 4.85 8.90
C ARG A 83 3.11 4.00 8.84
N LEU A 84 1.97 4.64 9.01
CA LEU A 84 0.69 4.09 8.66
C LEU A 84 0.41 4.33 7.17
N VAL A 85 -0.06 3.31 6.50
CA VAL A 85 -0.51 3.35 5.12
C VAL A 85 -2.02 3.13 5.09
N VAL A 86 -2.74 3.99 4.37
CA VAL A 86 -4.20 3.98 4.26
C VAL A 86 -4.58 4.20 2.80
N VAL A 87 -4.93 3.13 2.08
CA VAL A 87 -5.22 3.17 0.65
C VAL A 87 -6.67 2.84 0.39
N GLU A 88 -7.33 3.63 -0.45
CA GLU A 88 -8.66 3.33 -0.97
C GLU A 88 -8.57 2.39 -2.17
N LEU A 89 -9.28 1.27 -2.12
CA LEU A 89 -9.33 0.28 -3.19
C LEU A 89 -10.78 -0.10 -3.48
N ASP A 90 -11.05 -0.49 -4.73
CA ASP A 90 -12.29 -1.18 -5.05
C ASP A 90 -12.33 -2.53 -4.31
N GLU A 91 -13.52 -3.04 -4.02
CA GLU A 91 -13.69 -4.36 -3.44
C GLU A 91 -13.04 -5.43 -4.34
N GLY A 92 -12.25 -6.31 -3.73
CA GLY A 92 -11.55 -7.36 -4.48
C GLY A 92 -10.41 -8.03 -3.71
N SER A 93 -9.79 -8.99 -4.40
CA SER A 93 -8.60 -9.71 -3.91
C SER A 93 -7.35 -9.12 -4.55
N TYR A 94 -6.33 -8.90 -3.73
CA TYR A 94 -5.07 -8.27 -4.11
C TYR A 94 -3.90 -9.03 -3.49
N GLU A 95 -2.69 -8.71 -3.95
CA GLU A 95 -1.46 -9.15 -3.31
C GLU A 95 -0.38 -8.08 -3.37
N PHE A 96 0.44 -7.97 -2.33
CA PHE A 96 1.76 -7.36 -2.45
C PHE A 96 2.69 -8.38 -3.10
N HIS A 97 3.40 -7.98 -4.16
CA HIS A 97 4.13 -8.95 -4.97
C HIS A 97 5.58 -8.57 -5.31
N GLU A 98 6.00 -7.35 -5.03
CA GLU A 98 7.39 -6.93 -5.27
C GLU A 98 7.75 -5.77 -4.33
N ILE A 99 8.95 -5.80 -3.78
CA ILE A 99 9.64 -4.59 -3.27
C ILE A 99 10.72 -4.24 -4.29
N ARG A 100 10.78 -2.96 -4.69
CA ARG A 100 11.74 -2.46 -5.68
C ARG A 100 12.44 -1.18 -5.23
N LEU A 101 13.76 -1.20 -5.25
CA LEU A 101 14.64 -0.06 -5.04
C LEU A 101 15.74 -0.02 -6.12
N GLY A 102 15.59 0.82 -7.14
CA GLY A 102 16.53 0.85 -8.25
C GLY A 102 16.64 -0.53 -8.93
N ALA A 103 17.84 -1.12 -8.94
CA ALA A 103 18.08 -2.48 -9.42
C ALA A 103 17.83 -3.56 -8.36
N ILE A 104 17.76 -3.19 -7.08
CA ILE A 104 17.50 -4.10 -5.96
C ILE A 104 16.00 -4.42 -5.94
N HIS A 105 15.66 -5.70 -5.92
CA HIS A 105 14.29 -6.17 -5.85
C HIS A 105 14.22 -7.50 -5.11
N THR A 106 13.03 -7.90 -4.65
CA THR A 106 12.81 -9.22 -4.05
C THR A 106 13.21 -10.33 -5.03
N LEU A 107 14.17 -11.18 -4.64
CA LEU A 107 14.72 -12.25 -5.50
C LEU A 107 13.69 -13.36 -5.79
N GLU A 108 12.81 -13.65 -4.83
CA GLU A 108 11.71 -14.59 -5.00
C GLU A 108 10.40 -13.85 -5.27
N ARG A 109 9.43 -14.54 -5.89
CA ARG A 109 8.07 -14.00 -6.07
C ARG A 109 7.40 -13.87 -4.71
N MET A 110 7.53 -12.70 -4.08
CA MET A 110 6.70 -12.31 -2.95
C MET A 110 5.23 -12.39 -3.38
N SER A 111 4.37 -12.89 -2.49
CA SER A 111 2.91 -12.89 -2.66
C SER A 111 2.28 -12.85 -1.28
N ILE A 112 1.87 -11.65 -0.87
CA ILE A 112 1.20 -11.40 0.40
C ILE A 112 -0.25 -11.02 0.07
N PRO A 113 -1.20 -11.97 0.12
CA PRO A 113 -2.56 -11.73 -0.30
C PRO A 113 -3.33 -10.89 0.73
N PHE A 114 -4.25 -10.06 0.25
CA PHE A 114 -5.18 -9.30 1.07
C PHE A 114 -6.49 -9.04 0.33
N LYS A 115 -7.53 -8.64 1.07
CA LYS A 115 -8.83 -8.30 0.49
C LYS A 115 -9.30 -6.92 0.89
N ALA A 116 -9.62 -6.10 -0.10
CA ALA A 116 -10.39 -4.87 0.14
C ALA A 116 -11.87 -5.22 0.20
N LYS A 117 -12.59 -4.65 1.18
CA LYS A 117 -14.03 -4.87 1.38
C LYS A 117 -14.78 -3.55 1.30
N ALA A 118 -15.83 -3.51 0.49
CA ALA A 118 -16.66 -2.30 0.35
C ALA A 118 -17.21 -1.85 1.70
N GLY A 119 -17.16 -0.54 1.96
CA GLY A 119 -17.71 0.05 3.18
C GLY A 119 -16.95 -0.31 4.46
N LYS A 120 -15.73 -0.87 4.37
CA LYS A 120 -14.96 -1.31 5.53
C LYS A 120 -13.52 -0.81 5.49
N VAL A 121 -12.90 -0.77 6.68
CA VAL A 121 -11.47 -0.59 6.87
C VAL A 121 -10.87 -1.96 7.16
N VAL A 122 -10.02 -2.47 6.29
CA VAL A 122 -9.35 -3.75 6.46
C VAL A 122 -7.95 -3.49 7.00
N TYR A 123 -7.69 -3.87 8.26
CA TYR A 123 -6.39 -3.75 8.88
C TYR A 123 -5.57 -5.03 8.67
N MET A 124 -4.37 -4.91 8.10
CA MET A 124 -3.53 -6.03 7.67
C MET A 124 -2.33 -6.32 8.60
N GLY A 125 -2.10 -5.51 9.63
CA GLY A 125 -0.91 -5.61 10.46
C GLY A 125 0.23 -4.69 10.03
N ASN A 126 1.41 -5.00 10.54
CA ASN A 126 2.66 -4.39 10.14
C ASN A 126 3.34 -5.23 9.06
N LEU A 127 3.76 -4.62 7.97
CA LEU A 127 4.74 -5.17 7.04
C LEU A 127 6.11 -4.58 7.38
N HIS A 128 7.02 -5.45 7.82
CA HIS A 128 8.37 -5.09 8.18
C HIS A 128 9.33 -5.54 7.09
N VAL A 129 10.08 -4.60 6.53
CA VAL A 129 11.07 -4.83 5.49
C VAL A 129 12.45 -4.71 6.09
N ASN A 130 13.26 -5.75 5.94
CA ASN A 130 14.66 -5.73 6.37
C ASN A 130 15.56 -5.91 5.16
N PHE A 131 16.36 -4.88 4.87
CA PHE A 131 17.39 -4.93 3.84
C PHE A 131 18.70 -5.45 4.45
N GLN A 132 19.13 -6.63 4.03
CA GLN A 132 20.40 -7.22 4.42
C GLN A 132 21.25 -7.42 3.17
N GLU A 133 22.27 -6.56 2.98
CA GLU A 133 23.09 -6.53 1.78
C GLU A 133 22.23 -6.36 0.51
N GLU A 134 22.20 -7.36 -0.38
CA GLU A 134 21.39 -7.37 -1.61
C GLU A 134 20.05 -8.12 -1.46
N LEU A 135 19.74 -8.58 -0.24
CA LEU A 135 18.54 -9.35 0.07
C LEU A 135 17.48 -8.47 0.73
N VAL A 136 16.22 -8.72 0.34
CA VAL A 136 15.05 -8.06 0.93
C VAL A 136 14.21 -9.13 1.62
N PHE A 137 14.10 -9.02 2.95
CA PHE A 137 13.25 -9.89 3.75
C PHE A 137 11.98 -9.13 4.16
N VAL A 138 10.83 -9.79 4.08
CA VAL A 138 9.54 -9.22 4.48
C VAL A 138 8.92 -10.10 5.56
N SER A 139 8.65 -9.50 6.70
CA SER A 139 7.97 -10.12 7.83
C SER A 139 6.69 -9.38 8.14
N SER A 140 5.77 -10.02 8.85
CA SER A 140 4.50 -9.41 9.24
C SER A 140 4.18 -9.62 10.71
N TYR A 141 3.69 -8.58 11.36
CA TYR A 141 3.41 -8.58 12.80
C TYR A 141 2.02 -7.99 13.09
N ASP A 142 1.40 -8.39 14.20
CA ASP A 142 0.22 -7.69 14.73
C ASP A 142 0.69 -6.50 15.58
N GLU A 143 0.53 -5.29 15.04
CA GLU A 143 0.78 -4.03 15.72
C GLU A 143 -0.51 -3.23 15.91
N SER A 144 -1.65 -3.93 16.00
CA SER A 144 -2.97 -3.29 15.95
C SER A 144 -3.21 -2.29 17.07
N SER A 145 -2.62 -2.48 18.25
CA SER A 145 -2.72 -1.53 19.36
C SER A 145 -2.16 -0.16 18.96
N ARG A 146 -0.92 -0.11 18.47
CA ARG A 146 -0.27 1.13 18.00
C ARG A 146 -0.96 1.69 16.76
N ASP A 147 -1.20 0.83 15.78
CA ASP A 147 -1.62 1.26 14.45
C ASP A 147 -3.06 1.77 14.44
N LEU A 148 -3.97 1.13 15.18
CA LEU A 148 -5.36 1.58 15.23
C LEU A 148 -5.51 2.82 16.10
N GLU A 149 -4.73 2.95 17.19
CA GLU A 149 -4.66 4.21 17.95
C GLU A 149 -4.23 5.36 17.04
N LEU A 150 -3.16 5.17 16.25
CA LEU A 150 -2.70 6.16 15.29
C LEU A 150 -3.72 6.43 14.17
N LEU A 151 -4.38 5.39 13.66
CA LEU A 151 -5.41 5.52 12.62
C LEU A 151 -6.53 6.46 13.10
N PHE A 152 -7.12 6.20 14.27
CA PHE A 152 -8.22 7.02 14.80
C PHE A 152 -7.73 8.37 15.34
N SER A 153 -6.44 8.50 15.67
CA SER A 153 -5.86 9.80 15.99
C SER A 153 -5.79 10.69 14.74
N LYS A 154 -5.43 10.14 13.56
CA LYS A 154 -5.27 10.89 12.30
C LYS A 154 -6.58 11.04 11.50
N TYR A 155 -7.39 9.99 11.42
CA TYR A 155 -8.57 9.89 10.55
C TYR A 155 -9.88 9.98 11.36
N LYS A 156 -10.22 11.19 11.81
CA LYS A 156 -11.32 11.44 12.76
C LYS A 156 -12.73 11.05 12.29
N LYS A 157 -12.91 10.82 10.99
CA LYS A 157 -14.20 10.41 10.41
C LYS A 157 -14.31 8.88 10.22
N LEU A 158 -13.29 8.11 10.60
CA LEU A 158 -13.37 6.66 10.65
C LEU A 158 -13.89 6.21 12.01
N ASP A 159 -14.63 5.11 12.01
CA ASP A 159 -15.24 4.51 13.20
C ASP A 159 -14.66 3.11 13.41
N GLU A 160 -14.36 2.76 14.65
CA GLU A 160 -13.79 1.47 15.02
C GLU A 160 -14.68 0.30 14.61
N LYS A 161 -16.01 0.49 14.60
CA LYS A 161 -16.97 -0.54 14.18
C LYS A 161 -16.83 -0.95 12.71
N ASP A 162 -16.17 -0.12 11.90
CA ASP A 162 -15.96 -0.37 10.48
C ASP A 162 -14.62 -1.06 10.20
N VAL A 163 -13.80 -1.27 11.23
CA VAL A 163 -12.54 -2.00 11.13
C VAL A 163 -12.76 -3.51 11.18
N ILE A 164 -12.16 -4.20 10.23
CA ILE A 164 -12.00 -5.65 10.21
C ILE A 164 -10.50 -5.91 10.23
N LYS A 165 -10.01 -6.63 11.25
CA LYS A 165 -8.65 -7.16 11.23
C LYS A 165 -8.62 -8.36 10.28
N ASP A 166 -7.88 -8.26 9.18
CA ASP A 166 -7.65 -9.43 8.34
C ASP A 166 -6.72 -10.39 9.07
N ARG A 167 -6.81 -11.69 8.75
CA ARG A 167 -6.03 -12.70 9.45
C ARG A 167 -4.55 -12.47 9.13
N PHE A 168 -3.82 -12.04 10.14
CA PHE A 168 -2.37 -12.01 10.15
C PHE A 168 -1.82 -13.28 9.53
N LEU A 169 -0.82 -13.09 8.67
CA LEU A 169 0.02 -14.10 8.05
C LEU A 169 0.69 -14.92 9.16
N ILE A 170 -0.04 -15.88 9.71
CA ILE A 170 0.51 -16.98 10.49
C ILE A 170 0.78 -18.08 9.48
N LYS A 171 2.06 -18.26 9.15
CA LYS A 171 2.61 -19.60 8.99
C LYS A 171 3.74 -19.76 9.99
#